data_AF-A0A958EBA6-F1
#
_entry.id   AF-A0A958EBA6-F1
#
_cell.length_a   1.000
_cell.length_b   1.000
_cell.length_c   1.000
_cell.angle_alpha   90.00
_cell.angle_beta   90.00
_cell.angle_gamma   90.00
#
_symmetry.space_group_name_H-M   'P 1'
#
loop_
_entity.id
_entity.type
_entity.pdbx_description
1 polymer ?
#
loop_
_entity_poly.entity_id
_entity_poly.type
_entity_poly.pdbx_seq_one_letter_code
_entity_poly.pdbx_strand_id
1 'polypeptide(L)'
;MTFRNAPYLLVVLALLVMAGFIYSQQQKGSGMQGNNKETFSREWEQVMQFQDQGLPQSALEVVEKIYREARKSGNRVQVVKAIGYRVSLKASFEEEPFFNLVNTLKAEIGESRFPEKAILQSMLAEAYYVY
;
A
#
# COMPACT_ATOMS: atom_id res chain seq x y z
N MET A 1 32.09 26.04 -41.24
CA MET A 1 31.32 24.85 -40.81
C MET A 1 30.42 25.25 -39.65
N THR A 2 29.19 24.76 -39.68
CA THR A 2 27.97 25.33 -39.10
C THR A 2 27.77 25.09 -37.61
N PHE A 3 27.80 26.13 -36.78
CA PHE A 3 27.13 26.16 -35.47
C PHE A 3 25.74 26.80 -35.61
N ARG A 4 24.84 26.15 -36.37
CA ARG A 4 23.48 26.67 -36.67
C ARG A 4 22.39 26.11 -35.76
N ASN A 5 22.76 25.41 -34.67
CA ASN A 5 21.80 24.69 -33.81
C ASN A 5 21.91 25.06 -32.31
N ALA A 6 22.56 26.18 -31.97
CA ALA A 6 22.70 26.67 -30.61
C ALA A 6 21.39 27.00 -29.84
N PRO A 7 20.25 27.37 -30.47
CA PRO A 7 19.06 27.73 -29.67
C PRO A 7 18.36 26.51 -29.05
N TYR A 8 18.47 25.32 -29.65
CA TYR A 8 17.82 24.11 -29.13
C TYR A 8 18.53 23.58 -27.87
N LEU A 9 19.85 23.74 -27.75
CA LEU A 9 20.60 23.30 -26.58
C LEU A 9 20.17 24.08 -25.32
N LEU A 10 19.91 25.38 -25.43
CA LEU A 10 19.42 26.19 -24.32
C LEU A 10 17.97 25.82 -23.93
N VAL A 11 17.12 25.52 -24.91
CA VAL A 11 15.73 25.09 -24.66
C VAL A 11 15.68 23.70 -24.01
N VAL A 12 16.51 22.75 -24.45
CA VAL A 12 16.62 21.42 -23.85
C VAL A 12 17.15 21.49 -22.42
N LEU A 13 18.13 22.38 -22.15
CA LEU A 13 18.68 22.57 -20.81
C LEU A 13 17.65 23.23 -19.86
N ALA A 14 16.81 24.13 -20.37
CA ALA A 14 15.69 24.69 -19.61
C ALA A 14 14.59 23.66 -19.29
N LEU A 15 14.30 22.72 -20.19
CA LEU A 15 13.33 21.63 -19.96
C LEU A 15 13.82 20.62 -18.92
N LEU A 16 15.13 20.33 -18.86
CA LEU A 16 15.71 19.46 -17.83
C LEU A 16 15.65 20.07 -16.42
N VAL A 17 15.81 21.39 -16.30
CA VAL A 17 15.67 22.12 -15.02
C VAL A 17 14.20 22.13 -14.57
N MET A 18 13.24 22.30 -15.47
CA MET A 18 11.81 22.19 -15.14
C MET A 18 11.41 20.77 -14.72
N ALA A 19 11.94 19.73 -15.36
CA ALA A 19 11.71 18.34 -14.93
C ALA A 19 12.27 18.07 -13.52
N GLY A 20 13.44 18.63 -13.18
CA GLY A 20 14.02 18.53 -11.84
C GLY A 20 13.20 19.25 -10.75
N PHE A 21 12.58 20.39 -11.07
CA PHE A 21 11.68 21.10 -10.15
C PHE A 21 10.33 20.37 -9.95
N ILE A 22 9.83 19.71 -10.99
CA ILE A 22 8.66 18.82 -10.88
C ILE A 22 9.00 17.57 -10.04
N TYR A 23 10.19 16.99 -10.22
CA TYR A 23 10.67 15.85 -9.42
C TYR A 23 10.84 16.21 -7.93
N SER A 24 11.34 17.42 -7.63
CA SER A 24 11.49 17.88 -6.24
C SER A 24 10.15 18.21 -5.58
N GLN A 25 9.16 18.68 -6.35
CA GLN A 25 7.78 18.85 -5.88
C GLN A 25 7.03 17.51 -5.71
N GLN A 26 7.39 16.45 -6.44
CA GLN A 26 6.74 15.14 -6.33
C GLN A 26 7.20 14.31 -5.11
N GLN A 27 8.26 14.72 -4.38
CA GLN A 27 8.51 14.22 -3.02
C GLN A 27 7.64 14.91 -1.95
N LYS A 28 6.98 16.03 -2.28
CA LYS A 28 5.92 16.64 -1.45
C LYS A 28 4.54 16.15 -1.86
N GLY A 29 4.43 14.84 -2.10
CA GLY A 29 3.14 14.14 -2.06
C GLY A 29 2.58 14.24 -0.64
N SER A 30 1.66 15.17 -0.43
CA SER A 30 0.68 15.26 0.65
C SER A 30 0.94 14.29 1.80
N GLY A 31 1.73 14.75 2.77
CA GLY A 31 1.81 14.09 4.06
C GLY A 31 0.41 13.99 4.65
N MET A 32 -0.17 12.80 4.62
CA MET A 32 -1.12 12.36 5.64
C MET A 32 -0.33 12.25 6.96
N GLN A 33 0.08 13.40 7.50
CA GLN A 33 0.42 13.54 8.91
C GLN A 33 -0.91 13.69 9.66
N GLY A 34 -1.37 12.58 10.21
CA GLY A 34 -2.31 12.60 11.32
C GLY A 34 -1.94 11.43 12.21
N ASN A 35 -1.19 11.67 13.29
CA ASN A 35 -1.05 10.88 14.53
C ASN A 35 -0.96 9.32 14.50
N ASN A 36 -0.90 8.66 13.35
CA ASN A 36 -1.13 7.22 13.19
C ASN A 36 0.16 6.39 13.16
N LYS A 37 1.34 7.03 13.22
CA LYS A 37 2.62 6.30 13.27
C LYS A 37 2.83 5.58 14.60
N GLU A 38 2.22 6.06 15.69
CA GLU A 38 2.37 5.42 16.99
C GLU A 38 1.29 4.37 17.30
N THR A 39 0.11 4.49 16.70
CA THR A 39 -0.95 3.50 16.89
C THR A 39 -0.55 2.17 16.24
N PHE A 40 -0.42 1.13 17.07
CA PHE A 40 -0.03 -0.24 16.69
C PHE A 40 1.46 -0.47 16.35
N SER A 41 2.38 0.45 16.69
CA SER A 41 3.80 0.27 16.35
C SER A 41 4.37 -1.04 16.90
N ARG A 42 4.02 -1.39 18.15
CA ARG A 42 4.47 -2.62 18.80
C ARG A 42 3.89 -3.86 18.15
N GLU A 43 2.61 -3.83 17.80
CA GLU A 43 1.96 -4.93 17.10
C GLU A 43 2.58 -5.14 15.71
N TRP A 44 2.90 -4.07 14.97
CA TRP A 44 3.57 -4.20 13.69
C TRP A 44 4.99 -4.74 13.80
N GLU A 45 5.73 -4.38 14.84
CA GLU A 45 7.04 -4.98 15.16
C GLU A 45 6.89 -6.49 15.41
N GLN A 46 5.87 -6.89 16.17
CA GLN A 46 5.58 -8.30 16.42
C GLN A 46 5.17 -9.06 15.15
N VAL A 47 4.40 -8.44 14.25
CA VAL A 47 4.07 -9.02 12.93
C VAL A 47 5.34 -9.30 12.14
N MET A 48 6.25 -8.32 12.05
CA MET A 48 7.51 -8.49 11.32
C MET A 48 8.36 -9.60 11.94
N GLN A 49 8.48 -9.63 13.27
CA GLN A 49 9.22 -10.67 13.97
C GLN A 49 8.67 -12.08 13.66
N PHE A 50 7.35 -12.26 13.65
CA PHE A 50 6.76 -13.55 13.30
C PHE A 50 6.97 -13.92 11.82
N GLN A 51 6.95 -12.95 10.91
CA GLN A 51 7.27 -13.20 9.51
C GLN A 51 8.73 -13.65 9.32
N ASP A 52 9.67 -12.98 9.99
CA ASP A 52 11.10 -13.32 9.95
C ASP A 52 11.38 -14.71 10.53
N GLN A 53 10.57 -15.14 11.50
CA GLN A 53 10.64 -16.48 12.11
C GLN A 53 9.93 -17.57 11.28
N GLY A 54 9.31 -17.23 10.15
CA GLY A 54 8.54 -18.18 9.36
C GLY A 54 7.26 -18.64 10.07
N LEU A 55 6.64 -17.77 10.88
CA LEU A 55 5.41 -18.02 11.63
C LEU A 55 4.22 -17.20 11.07
N PRO A 56 3.77 -17.48 9.83
CA PRO A 56 2.71 -16.68 9.18
C PRO A 56 1.36 -16.74 9.89
N GLN A 57 1.05 -17.83 10.60
CA GLN A 57 -0.17 -17.95 11.40
C GLN A 57 -0.16 -16.97 12.59
N SER A 58 0.94 -16.94 13.35
CA SER A 58 1.11 -16.01 14.48
C SER A 58 1.11 -14.56 14.00
N ALA A 59 1.73 -14.27 12.85
CA ALA A 59 1.66 -12.96 12.23
C ALA A 59 0.21 -12.58 11.87
N LEU A 60 -0.55 -13.51 11.30
CA LEU A 60 -1.94 -13.27 10.92
C LEU A 60 -2.81 -12.95 12.13
N GLU A 61 -2.63 -13.64 13.26
CA GLU A 61 -3.38 -13.36 14.50
C GLU A 61 -3.18 -11.91 14.98
N VAL A 62 -1.95 -11.42 14.95
CA VAL A 62 -1.64 -10.03 15.34
C VAL A 62 -2.25 -9.05 14.33
N VAL A 63 -2.15 -9.32 13.03
CA VAL A 63 -2.76 -8.46 12.00
C VAL A 63 -4.28 -8.42 12.14
N GLU A 64 -4.94 -9.54 12.45
CA GLU A 64 -6.38 -9.59 12.72
C GLU A 64 -6.76 -8.78 13.96
N LYS A 65 -5.91 -8.76 15.00
CA LYS A 65 -6.10 -7.86 16.16
C LYS A 65 -6.04 -6.39 15.73
N ILE A 66 -4.99 -6.00 15.00
CA ILE A 66 -4.83 -4.63 14.48
C ILE A 66 -6.04 -4.24 13.63
N TYR A 67 -6.48 -5.11 12.72
CA TYR A 67 -7.64 -4.87 11.87
C TYR A 67 -8.90 -4.54 12.69
N ARG A 68 -9.23 -5.38 13.68
CA ARG A 68 -10.41 -5.17 14.54
C ARG A 68 -10.34 -3.86 15.32
N GLU A 69 -9.18 -3.55 15.90
CA GLU A 69 -8.98 -2.33 16.70
C GLU A 69 -8.97 -1.07 15.82
N ALA A 70 -8.37 -1.14 14.63
CA ALA A 70 -8.37 -0.07 13.64
C ALA A 70 -9.79 0.21 13.10
N ARG A 71 -10.60 -0.83 12.84
CA ARG A 71 -12.02 -0.66 12.45
C ARG A 71 -12.82 0.02 13.56
N LYS A 72 -12.63 -0.37 14.81
CA LYS A 72 -13.32 0.22 15.98
C LYS A 72 -12.93 1.68 16.22
N SER A 73 -11.66 2.02 16.05
CA SER A 73 -11.14 3.38 16.24
C SER A 73 -11.32 4.29 15.02
N GLY A 74 -11.84 3.76 13.90
CA GLY A 74 -11.96 4.51 12.65
C GLY A 74 -10.62 4.81 11.98
N ASN A 75 -9.54 4.10 12.35
CA ASN A 75 -8.22 4.26 11.78
C ASN A 75 -8.10 3.57 10.42
N ARG A 76 -8.68 4.20 9.40
CA ARG A 76 -8.80 3.70 8.03
C ARG A 76 -7.45 3.32 7.38
N VAL A 77 -6.39 4.06 7.70
CA VAL A 77 -5.04 3.77 7.20
C VAL A 77 -4.57 2.40 7.68
N GLN A 78 -4.76 2.13 8.98
CA GLN A 78 -4.38 0.84 9.57
C GLN A 78 -5.30 -0.29 9.12
N VAL A 79 -6.59 -0.01 8.85
CA VAL A 79 -7.52 -0.99 8.25
C VAL A 79 -7.02 -1.47 6.90
N VAL A 80 -6.71 -0.56 5.97
CA VAL A 80 -6.23 -0.93 4.62
C VAL A 80 -4.90 -1.67 4.71
N LYS A 81 -3.97 -1.21 5.56
CA LYS A 81 -2.70 -1.91 5.79
C LYS A 81 -2.92 -3.33 6.27
N ALA A 82 -3.80 -3.52 7.26
CA ALA A 82 -4.11 -4.84 7.80
C ALA A 82 -4.78 -5.75 6.76
N ILE A 83 -5.70 -5.23 5.92
CA ILE A 83 -6.30 -6.03 4.82
C ILE A 83 -5.22 -6.54 3.87
N GLY A 84 -4.27 -5.70 3.45
CA GLY A 84 -3.17 -6.11 2.58
C GLY A 84 -2.31 -7.24 3.18
N TYR A 85 -1.95 -7.11 4.46
CA TYR A 85 -1.21 -8.17 5.17
C TYR A 85 -2.04 -9.45 5.34
N ARG A 86 -3.34 -9.35 5.65
CA ARG A 86 -4.23 -10.52 5.75
C ARG A 86 -4.25 -11.28 4.44
N VAL A 87 -4.41 -10.59 3.31
CA VAL A 87 -4.38 -11.18 1.96
C VAL A 87 -3.05 -11.88 1.70
N SER A 88 -1.92 -11.21 1.94
CA SER A 88 -0.59 -11.77 1.70
C SER A 88 -0.28 -12.98 2.59
N LEU A 89 -0.58 -12.90 3.89
CA LEU A 89 -0.35 -13.99 4.83
C LEU A 89 -1.27 -15.17 4.50
N LYS A 90 -2.53 -14.92 4.18
CA LYS A 90 -3.47 -15.98 3.81
C LYS A 90 -3.09 -16.71 2.53
N ALA A 91 -2.60 -15.98 1.53
CA ALA A 91 -2.09 -16.57 0.30
C ALA A 91 -0.84 -17.44 0.51
N SER A 92 -0.15 -17.33 1.65
CA SER A 92 0.99 -18.19 1.99
C SER A 92 0.57 -19.55 2.57
N PHE A 93 -0.70 -19.74 2.93
CA PHE A 93 -1.20 -21.04 3.35
C PHE A 93 -1.68 -21.83 2.14
N GLU A 94 -1.11 -23.02 1.94
CA GLU A 94 -1.45 -23.93 0.82
C GLU A 94 -2.94 -24.28 0.77
N GLU A 95 -3.65 -24.16 1.91
CA GLU A 95 -5.05 -24.54 2.05
C GLU A 95 -6.05 -23.40 1.75
N GLU A 96 -5.63 -22.12 1.70
CA GLU A 96 -6.60 -21.03 1.52
C GLU A 96 -7.01 -20.91 0.04
N PRO A 97 -8.27 -21.22 -0.32
CA PRO A 97 -8.69 -21.21 -1.72
C PRO A 97 -8.70 -19.79 -2.28
N PHE A 98 -8.20 -19.60 -3.50
CA PHE A 98 -8.23 -18.32 -4.22
C PHE A 98 -9.64 -17.66 -4.23
N PHE A 99 -10.68 -18.48 -4.37
CA PHE A 99 -12.07 -18.03 -4.31
C PHE A 99 -12.44 -17.35 -2.99
N ASN A 100 -11.94 -17.85 -1.85
CA ASN A 100 -12.18 -17.25 -0.53
C ASN A 100 -11.48 -15.91 -0.40
N LEU A 101 -10.26 -15.79 -0.94
CA LEU A 101 -9.51 -14.55 -0.97
C LEU A 101 -10.27 -13.45 -1.75
N VAL A 102 -10.73 -13.79 -2.96
CA VAL A 102 -11.51 -12.89 -3.82
C VAL A 102 -12.80 -12.45 -3.15
N ASN A 103 -13.54 -13.37 -2.52
CA ASN A 103 -14.78 -13.03 -1.85
C ASN A 103 -14.55 -12.13 -0.62
N THR A 104 -13.47 -12.38 0.12
CA THR A 104 -13.06 -11.52 1.25
C THR A 104 -12.78 -10.10 0.77
N LEU A 105 -11.98 -9.94 -0.29
CA LEU A 105 -11.69 -8.62 -0.87
C LEU A 105 -12.94 -7.92 -1.40
N LYS A 106 -13.84 -8.64 -2.08
CA LYS A 106 -15.13 -8.09 -2.56
C LYS A 106 -16.01 -7.59 -1.42
N ALA A 107 -16.06 -8.31 -0.30
CA ALA A 107 -16.81 -7.90 0.88
C ALA A 107 -16.23 -6.61 1.48
N GLU A 108 -14.91 -6.54 1.68
CA GLU A 108 -14.25 -5.34 2.20
C GLU A 108 -14.46 -4.13 1.26
N ILE A 109 -14.37 -4.31 -0.07
CA ILE A 109 -14.66 -3.27 -1.08
C ILE A 109 -16.10 -2.75 -0.97
N GLY A 110 -17.06 -3.61 -0.63
CA GLY A 110 -18.47 -3.24 -0.45
C GLY A 110 -18.69 -2.30 0.72
N GLU A 111 -17.88 -2.44 1.77
CA GLU A 111 -17.95 -1.63 2.99
C GLU A 111 -17.06 -0.38 2.93
N SER A 112 -16.05 -0.37 2.05
CA SER A 112 -15.12 0.74 1.90
C SER A 112 -15.68 1.92 1.11
N ARG A 113 -15.15 3.11 1.42
CA ARG A 113 -15.38 4.35 0.68
C ARG A 113 -14.07 4.87 0.08
N PHE A 114 -14.14 5.89 -0.76
CA PHE A 114 -12.93 6.55 -1.24
C PHE A 114 -12.14 7.15 -0.05
N PRO A 115 -10.79 7.04 0.00
CA PRO A 115 -9.91 6.43 -1.00
C PRO A 115 -9.67 4.92 -0.82
N GLU A 116 -10.04 4.33 0.32
CA GLU A 116 -9.80 2.91 0.65
C GLU A 116 -10.30 1.96 -0.45
N LYS A 117 -11.49 2.22 -0.96
CA LYS A 117 -12.13 1.40 -2.01
C LYS A 117 -11.26 1.27 -3.26
N ALA A 118 -10.61 2.35 -3.70
CA ALA A 118 -9.77 2.33 -4.88
C ALA A 118 -8.54 1.44 -4.66
N ILE A 119 -7.94 1.51 -3.46
CA ILE A 119 -6.78 0.68 -3.09
C ILE A 119 -7.16 -0.80 -3.06
N LEU A 120 -8.29 -1.13 -2.42
CA LEU A 120 -8.76 -2.52 -2.35
C LEU A 120 -9.16 -3.08 -3.73
N GLN A 121 -9.69 -2.24 -4.63
CA GLN A 121 -9.93 -2.64 -6.02
C GLN A 121 -8.63 -2.96 -6.76
N SER A 122 -7.55 -2.19 -6.54
CA SER A 122 -6.23 -2.52 -7.09
C SER A 122 -5.70 -3.83 -6.53
N MET A 123 -5.86 -4.10 -5.22
CA MET A 123 -5.48 -5.38 -4.62
C MET A 123 -6.28 -6.56 -5.21
N LEU A 124 -7.58 -6.37 -5.46
CA LEU A 124 -8.41 -7.39 -6.10
C LEU A 124 -7.98 -7.63 -7.56
N ALA A 125 -7.63 -6.58 -8.30
CA ALA A 125 -7.13 -6.72 -9.66
C ALA A 125 -5.80 -7.50 -9.69
N GLU A 126 -4.88 -7.20 -8.77
CA GLU A 126 -3.62 -7.95 -8.62
C GLU A 126 -3.88 -9.43 -8.31
N ALA A 127 -4.81 -9.73 -7.40
CA ALA A 127 -5.16 -11.11 -7.08
C ALA A 127 -5.65 -11.88 -8.32
N TYR A 128 -6.46 -11.27 -9.20
CA TYR A 128 -6.86 -11.89 -10.46
C TYR A 128 -5.74 -12.00 -11.49
N TYR A 129 -4.74 -11.12 -11.45
CA TYR A 129 -3.63 -11.14 -12.39
C TYR A 129 -2.62 -12.26 -12.07
N VAL A 130 -2.40 -12.52 -10.77
CA VAL A 130 -1.47 -13.56 -10.30
C VAL A 130 -2.01 -14.98 -10.52
N TYR A 131 -3.33 -15.14 -10.65
CA TYR A 131 -4.00 -16.43 -10.87
C TYR A 131 -4.17 -16.75 -12.37
#